data_AF-W4LC49-F1
#
_entry.id   AF-W4LC49-F1
#
_cell.length_a   1.000
_cell.length_b   1.000
_cell.length_c   1.000
_cell.angle_alpha   90.00
_cell.angle_beta   90.00
_cell.angle_gamma   90.00
#
_symmetry.space_group_name_H-M   'P 1'
#
loop_
_entity.id
_entity.type
_entity.pdbx_description
1 polymer ?
#
loop_
_entity_poly.entity_id
_entity_poly.type
_entity_poly.pdbx_seq_one_letter_code
_entity_poly.pdbx_strand_id
1 'polypeptide(L)'
;MDFSTKGQDLLKKIESLRLNPYDDQTGKDISAWVKGATIGYGHLILQNEWDVYKNGITKEQAEALFAEDSIPYVNGVNRGLKVDVNGSLRRFLRI
;
A
#
# COMPACT_ATOMS: atom_id res chain seq x y z
N MET A 1 0.30 16.63 4.87
CA MET A 1 -0.87 16.14 4.12
C MET A 1 -1.23 14.78 4.65
N ASP A 2 -2.51 14.50 4.82
CA ASP A 2 -2.96 13.15 5.21
C ASP A 2 -3.23 12.30 3.97
N PHE A 3 -3.07 10.99 4.10
CA PHE A 3 -3.36 10.07 3.00
C PHE A 3 -4.87 9.96 2.81
N SER A 4 -5.43 10.83 1.95
CA SER A 4 -6.87 10.93 1.77
C SER A 4 -7.50 9.59 1.40
N THR A 5 -8.73 9.36 1.87
CA THR A 5 -9.51 8.15 1.55
C THR A 5 -9.58 7.88 0.06
N LYS A 6 -9.77 8.91 -0.78
CA LYS A 6 -9.79 8.79 -2.24
C LYS A 6 -8.46 8.27 -2.82
N GLY A 7 -7.34 8.67 -2.22
CA GLY A 7 -6.01 8.17 -2.59
C GLY A 7 -5.81 6.71 -2.19
N GLN A 8 -6.27 6.34 -1.00
CA GLN A 8 -6.26 4.95 -0.53
C GLN A 8 -7.12 4.06 -1.43
N ASP A 9 -8.33 4.49 -1.76
CA ASP A 9 -9.25 3.77 -2.64
C ASP A 9 -8.67 3.61 -4.06
N LEU A 10 -7.98 4.65 -4.56
CA LEU A 10 -7.30 4.58 -5.84
C LEU A 10 -6.18 3.53 -5.82
N LEU A 11 -5.33 3.54 -4.80
CA LEU A 11 -4.25 2.55 -4.69
C LEU A 11 -4.82 1.14 -4.53
N LYS A 12 -5.81 0.91 -3.66
CA LYS A 12 -6.49 -0.39 -3.52
C LYS A 12 -7.20 -0.87 -4.78
N LYS A 13 -7.54 0.03 -5.72
CA LYS A 13 -8.10 -0.35 -7.02
C LYS A 13 -7.02 -0.77 -8.02
N ILE A 14 -5.84 -0.17 -7.92
CA ILE A 14 -4.68 -0.50 -8.77
C ILE A 14 -4.03 -1.79 -8.26
N GLU A 15 -3.75 -1.84 -6.95
CA GLU A 15 -3.24 -3.01 -6.24
C GLU A 15 -4.37 -4.04 -6.12
N SER A 16 -4.27 -5.16 -6.82
CA SER A 16 -5.28 -6.21 -6.73
C SER A 16 -5.16 -6.96 -5.40
N LEU A 17 -6.23 -6.99 -4.60
CA LEU A 17 -6.26 -7.72 -3.33
C LEU A 17 -5.92 -9.21 -3.50
N ARG A 18 -4.89 -9.69 -2.79
CA ARG A 18 -4.49 -11.10 -2.72
C ARG A 18 -4.54 -11.60 -1.28
N LEU A 19 -5.48 -12.51 -0.98
CA LEU A 19 -5.64 -13.06 0.37
C LEU A 19 -4.70 -14.23 0.69
N ASN A 20 -4.01 -14.76 -0.33
CA ASN A 20 -2.99 -15.79 -0.19
C ASN A 20 -1.64 -15.24 -0.66
N PRO A 21 -0.51 -15.72 -0.10
CA PRO A 21 0.81 -15.35 -0.58
C PRO A 21 1.01 -15.67 -2.06
N TYR A 22 1.67 -14.76 -2.77
CA TYR A 22 2.07 -14.92 -4.17
C TYR A 22 3.50 -14.42 -4.37
N ASP A 23 4.14 -14.84 -5.46
CA ASP A 23 5.43 -14.29 -5.92
C ASP A 23 5.16 -13.06 -6.80
N ASP A 24 5.56 -11.88 -6.36
CA ASP A 24 5.31 -10.62 -7.06
C ASP A 24 6.02 -10.51 -8.42
N GLN A 25 7.06 -11.32 -8.67
CA GLN A 25 7.75 -11.38 -9.96
C GLN A 25 6.99 -12.19 -11.00
N THR A 26 6.17 -13.16 -10.57
CA THR A 26 5.47 -14.09 -11.47
C THR A 26 3.95 -14.02 -11.37
N GLY A 27 3.42 -13.40 -10.32
CA GLY A 27 1.99 -13.31 -10.00
C GLY A 27 1.35 -14.61 -9.53
N LYS A 28 2.15 -15.66 -9.31
CA LYS A 28 1.67 -17.02 -8.95
C LYS A 28 1.60 -17.20 -7.44
N ASP A 29 0.61 -17.94 -6.99
CA ASP A 29 0.49 -18.33 -5.59
C ASP A 29 1.68 -19.20 -5.16
N ILE A 30 2.10 -19.06 -3.90
CA ILE A 30 3.26 -19.78 -3.33
C ILE A 30 2.86 -20.52 -2.06
N SER A 31 3.48 -21.69 -1.83
CA SER A 31 3.31 -22.50 -0.62
C SER A 31 4.58 -22.59 0.24
N ALA A 32 5.66 -21.93 -0.19
CA ALA A 32 6.90 -21.76 0.53
C ALA A 32 7.41 -20.33 0.33
N TRP A 33 8.15 -19.82 1.31
CA TRP A 33 8.73 -18.48 1.19
C TRP A 33 9.69 -18.40 -0.01
N VAL A 34 9.54 -17.31 -0.77
CA VAL A 34 10.46 -16.88 -1.82
C VAL A 34 10.79 -15.41 -1.62
N LYS A 35 11.83 -14.90 -2.27
CA LYS A 35 12.26 -13.50 -2.10
C LYS A 35 11.16 -12.48 -2.44
N GLY A 36 10.28 -12.80 -3.39
CA GLY A 36 9.14 -11.96 -3.79
C GLY A 36 7.82 -12.36 -3.13
N ALA A 37 7.85 -13.04 -1.98
CA ALA A 37 6.62 -13.45 -1.28
C ALA A 37 5.83 -12.21 -0.84
N THR A 38 4.62 -12.05 -1.38
CA THR A 38 3.80 -10.85 -1.21
C THR A 38 2.35 -11.23 -0.91
N ILE A 39 1.62 -10.40 -0.15
CA ILE A 39 0.22 -10.62 0.22
C ILE A 39 -0.56 -9.30 0.35
N GLY A 40 -1.89 -9.35 0.43
CA GLY A 40 -2.74 -8.19 0.64
C GLY A 40 -2.74 -7.26 -0.58
N TYR A 41 -2.47 -5.97 -0.33
CA TYR A 41 -2.31 -4.93 -1.35
C TYR A 41 -0.81 -4.64 -1.60
N GLY A 42 0.00 -5.69 -1.77
CA GLY A 42 1.42 -5.55 -2.08
C GLY A 42 2.38 -5.60 -0.87
N HIS A 43 1.96 -6.14 0.27
CA HIS A 43 2.81 -6.31 1.45
C HIS A 43 3.86 -7.40 1.22
N LEU A 44 5.14 -7.04 1.21
CA LEU A 44 6.26 -7.97 1.08
C LEU A 44 6.50 -8.73 2.38
N ILE A 45 6.33 -10.06 2.35
CA ILE A 45 6.54 -10.97 3.47
C ILE A 45 8.03 -11.27 3.64
N LEU A 46 8.60 -10.87 4.78
CA LEU A 46 9.96 -11.25 5.14
C LEU A 46 10.02 -12.73 5.54
N GLN A 47 11.20 -13.35 5.42
CA GLN A 47 11.36 -14.80 5.68
C GLN A 47 10.97 -15.18 7.12
N ASN A 48 11.26 -14.31 8.09
CA ASN A 48 10.90 -14.49 9.51
C ASN A 48 9.40 -14.27 9.79
N GLU A 49 8.65 -13.70 8.86
CA GLU A 49 7.20 -13.47 8.96
C GLU A 49 6.39 -14.55 8.23
N TRP A 50 7.05 -15.44 7.49
CA TRP A 50 6.38 -16.45 6.67
C TRP A 50 5.37 -17.28 7.46
N ASP A 51 5.71 -17.70 8.68
CA ASP A 51 4.80 -18.51 9.50
C ASP A 51 3.51 -17.79 9.91
N VAL A 52 3.51 -16.46 9.92
CA VAL A 52 2.33 -15.63 10.19
C VAL A 52 1.40 -15.62 8.98
N TYR A 53 1.96 -15.50 7.77
CA TYR A 53 1.17 -15.22 6.55
C TYR A 53 0.97 -16.41 5.61
N LYS A 54 1.70 -17.52 5.79
CA LYS A 54 1.66 -18.69 4.88
C LYS A 54 0.27 -19.30 4.70
N ASN A 55 -0.64 -19.09 5.65
CA ASN A 55 -2.01 -19.59 5.62
C ASN A 55 -3.03 -18.57 5.11
N GLY A 56 -2.57 -17.44 4.58
CA GLY A 56 -3.42 -16.35 4.11
C GLY A 56 -3.90 -15.41 5.21
N ILE A 57 -4.64 -14.39 4.79
CA ILE A 57 -5.20 -13.33 5.64
C ILE A 57 -6.64 -13.01 5.26
N THR A 58 -7.38 -12.36 6.15
CA THR A 58 -8.69 -11.78 5.83
C THR A 58 -8.54 -10.45 5.11
N LYS A 59 -9.64 -9.95 4.54
CA LYS A 59 -9.67 -8.63 3.90
C LYS A 59 -9.37 -7.52 4.91
N GLU A 60 -9.87 -7.64 6.14
CA GLU A 60 -9.66 -6.67 7.21
C GLU A 60 -8.18 -6.62 7.62
N GLN A 61 -7.53 -7.79 7.68
CA GLN A 61 -6.08 -7.87 7.91
C GLN A 61 -5.29 -7.24 6.75
N ALA A 62 -5.70 -7.46 5.50
CA ALA A 62 -5.08 -6.81 4.35
C ALA A 62 -5.27 -5.28 4.36
N GLU A 63 -6.42 -4.79 4.83
CA GLU A 63 -6.68 -3.36 5.01
C GLU A 63 -5.83 -2.74 6.12
N ALA A 64 -5.62 -3.46 7.23
CA ALA A 64 -4.73 -3.04 8.30
C ALA A 64 -3.27 -2.97 7.83
N LEU A 65 -2.77 -4.01 7.16
CA LEU A 65 -1.42 -4.03 6.57
C LEU A 65 -1.21 -2.85 5.61
N PHE A 66 -2.16 -2.62 4.70
CA PHE A 66 -2.08 -1.51 3.77
C PHE A 66 -2.01 -0.15 4.48
N ALA A 67 -2.77 0.04 5.55
CA ALA A 67 -2.76 1.28 6.33
C ALA A 67 -1.41 1.50 7.01
N GLU A 68 -0.84 0.45 7.59
CA GLU A 68 0.48 0.48 8.25
C GLU A 68 1.61 0.72 7.24
N ASP A 69 1.63 -0.03 6.13
CA ASP A 69 2.64 0.07 5.08
C ASP A 69 2.66 1.45 4.43
N SER A 70 1.51 2.14 4.36
CA SER A 70 1.39 3.45 3.74
C SER A 70 2.06 4.58 4.54
N ILE A 71 2.19 4.43 5.86
CA ILE A 71 2.70 5.47 6.78
C ILE A 71 4.09 5.99 6.37
N PRO A 72 5.13 5.15 6.19
CA PRO A 72 6.46 5.62 5.84
C PRO A 72 6.50 6.39 4.50
N TYR A 73 5.69 5.98 3.51
CA TYR A 73 5.64 6.64 2.21
C TYR A 73 4.96 8.01 2.29
N VAL A 74 3.82 8.10 2.99
CA VAL A 74 3.09 9.35 3.21
C VAL A 74 3.99 10.35 3.93
N ASN A 75 4.70 9.91 4.97
CA ASN A 75 5.66 10.72 5.70
C ASN A 75 6.84 11.16 4.82
N GLY A 76 7.35 10.27 3.97
CA GLY A 76 8.41 10.58 3.01
C GLY A 76 8.00 11.67 2.02
N VAL A 77 6.82 11.53 1.41
CA VAL A 77 6.25 12.54 0.50
C VAL A 77 6.07 13.87 1.24
N ASN A 78 5.46 13.86 2.43
CA ASN A 78 5.26 15.05 3.24
C ASN A 78 6.57 15.79 3.55
N ARG A 79 7.66 15.08 3.85
CA ARG A 79 8.98 15.71 4.08
C ARG A 79 9.60 16.29 2.81
N GLY A 80 9.36 15.66 1.66
CA GLY A 80 9.91 16.09 0.38
C GLY A 80 9.19 17.31 -0.21
N LEU A 81 7.94 17.55 0.19
CA LEU A 81 7.15 18.71 -0.22
C LEU A 81 7.68 19.98 0.46
N LYS A 82 8.53 20.72 -0.26
CA LYS A 82 9.02 22.05 0.14
C LYS A 82 8.04 23.20 -0.16
N VAL A 83 6.90 22.87 -0.77
CA VAL A 83 5.85 23.81 -1.15
C VAL A 83 4.60 23.51 -0.35
N ASP A 84 3.89 24.55 0.07
CA ASP A 84 2.58 24.37 0.68
C ASP A 84 1.62 23.77 -0.36
N VAL A 85 1.11 22.57 -0.07
CA VAL A 85 0.14 21.87 -0.93
C VAL A 85 -1.28 22.06 -0.42
N ASN A 86 -1.51 23.06 0.44
CA ASN A 86 -2.84 23.59 0.66
C ASN A 86 -3.32 24.21 -0.66
N GLY A 87 -4.31 23.58 -1.30
CA GLY A 87 -4.91 24.03 -2.53
C GLY A 87 -5.50 25.44 -2.45
N SER A 88 -4.67 26.46 -2.58
CA SER A 88 -5.06 27.83 -2.93
C SER A 88 -4.76 28.06 -4.41
N LEU A 89 -5.51 27.36 -5.26
CA LEU A 89 -5.60 27.68 -6.69
C LEU A 89 -7.03 28.08 -7.05
N ARG A 90 -7.55 29.13 -6.40
CA ARG A 90 -8.63 29.95 -6.97
C ARG A 90 -8.50 31.42 -6.56
N ARG A 91 -7.44 32.08 -7.02
CA ARG A 91 -7.53 33.52 -7.27
C ARG A 91 -6.47 33.97 -8.27
N PHE A 92 -6.82 34.00 -9.55
CA PHE A 92 -6.40 35.07 -10.47
C PHE A 92 -7.47 35.23 -11.58
N LEU A 93 -8.26 36.29 -11.41
CA LEU A 93 -8.82 37.20 -12.43
C LEU A 93 -9.48 36.61 -13.70
N ARG A 94 -10.80 36.82 -13.81
CA ARG A 94 -11.37 37.56 -14.94
C ARG A 94 -12.36 38.59 -14.40
N ILE A 95 -12.01 39.85 -14.66
CA ILE A 95 -12.85 41.06 -14.88
C ILE A 95 -14.35 40.78 -15.01
#